data_AF-A0A965CWN1-F1
#
_entry.id   AF-A0A965CWN1-F1
#
_cell.length_a   1.000
_cell.length_b   1.000
_cell.length_c   1.000
_cell.angle_alpha   90.00
_cell.angle_beta   90.00
_cell.angle_gamma   90.00
#
_symmetry.space_group_name_H-M   'P 1'
#
loop_
_entity.id
_entity.type
_entity.pdbx_description
1 polymer ?
#
loop_
_entity_poly.entity_id
_entity_poly.type
_entity_poly.pdbx_seq_one_letter_code
_entity_poly.pdbx_strand_id
1 'polypeptide(L)' 'KLFGELGPRYAKRNGGYLRILKYGFRKGDNAPMALVELLDRPEQAEDNKKESPEKAA' A
#
# COMPACT_ATOMS: atom_id res chain seq x y z
N LYS A 1 -9.65 -11.39 -9.97
CA LYS A 1 -9.28 -10.23 -9.13
C LYS A 1 -10.49 -9.39 -8.68
N LEU A 2 -11.04 -8.44 -9.45
CA LEU A 2 -12.08 -7.53 -8.90
C LEU A 2 -13.36 -8.25 -8.41
N PHE A 3 -14.11 -8.89 -9.30
CA PHE A 3 -15.36 -9.57 -8.91
C PHE A 3 -15.13 -10.93 -8.22
N GLY A 4 -14.02 -11.59 -8.54
CA GLY A 4 -13.72 -12.92 -7.98
C GLY A 4 -13.06 -12.92 -6.59
N GLU A 5 -12.29 -11.90 -6.24
CA GLU A 5 -11.54 -11.87 -4.97
C GLU A 5 -11.93 -10.66 -4.12
N LEU A 6 -11.93 -9.45 -4.70
CA LEU A 6 -12.22 -8.22 -3.94
C LEU A 6 -13.71 -8.10 -3.60
N GLY A 7 -14.61 -8.52 -4.49
CA GLY A 7 -16.06 -8.53 -4.28
C GLY A 7 -16.45 -9.33 -3.03
N PRO A 8 -16.13 -10.64 -2.96
CA PRO A 8 -16.40 -11.45 -1.76
C PRO A 8 -15.69 -10.92 -0.52
N ARG A 9 -14.44 -10.42 -0.65
CA ARG A 9 -13.66 -9.88 0.46
C ARG A 9 -14.36 -8.71 1.17
N TYR A 10 -15.00 -7.83 0.41
CA TYR A 10 -15.65 -6.63 0.96
C TYR A 10 -17.17 -6.73 1.04
N ALA A 11 -17.77 -7.90 0.81
CA ALA A 11 -19.22 -8.07 0.74
C ALA A 11 -19.97 -7.62 2.01
N LYS A 12 -19.31 -7.71 3.18
CA LYS A 12 -19.89 -7.30 4.48
C LYS A 12 -19.56 -5.86 4.89
N ARG A 13 -18.74 -5.14 4.11
CA ARG A 13 -18.22 -3.81 4.46
C ARG A 13 -18.95 -2.73 3.66
N ASN A 14 -19.61 -1.83 4.36
CA ASN A 14 -20.35 -0.71 3.77
C ASN A 14 -19.47 0.54 3.66
N GLY A 15 -18.65 0.60 2.61
CA GLY A 15 -17.75 1.72 2.33
C GLY A 15 -16.38 1.66 3.03
N GLY A 16 -15.50 2.61 2.71
CA GLY A 16 -14.17 2.69 3.30
C GLY A 16 -13.23 1.54 2.89
N TYR A 17 -13.19 1.20 1.60
CA TYR A 17 -12.35 0.11 1.07
C TYR A 17 -10.87 0.47 0.96
N LEU A 18 -10.56 1.77 1.01
CA LEU A 18 -9.22 2.31 0.85
C LEU A 18 -8.77 3.03 2.11
N ARG A 19 -7.48 2.92 2.39
CA ARG A 19 -6.74 3.73 3.36
C ARG A 19 -5.76 4.63 2.61
N ILE A 20 -5.73 5.90 2.97
CA ILE A 20 -4.80 6.88 2.39
C ILE A 20 -3.85 7.36 3.48
N LEU A 21 -2.55 7.22 3.25
CA LEU A 21 -1.48 7.69 4.14
C LEU A 21 -0.69 8.77 3.43
N LYS A 22 -0.49 9.92 4.10
CA LYS A 22 0.33 11.01 3.54
C LYS A 22 1.77 10.54 3.40
N TYR A 23 2.39 10.78 2.25
CA TYR A 23 3.73 10.30 1.92
C TYR A 23 4.64 11.44 1.45
N GLY A 24 4.60 12.56 2.18
CA GLY A 24 5.46 13.71 1.91
C GLY A 24 5.30 14.28 0.50
N PHE A 25 6.41 14.75 -0.06
CA PHE A 25 6.47 15.37 -1.37
C PHE A 25 7.44 14.64 -2.30
N ARG A 26 7.10 14.59 -3.59
CA ARG A 26 7.92 13.96 -4.62
C ARG A 26 9.16 14.81 -4.91
N LYS A 27 10.31 14.15 -5.01
CA LYS A 27 11.58 14.81 -5.36
C LYS A 27 11.54 15.30 -6.81
N GLY A 28 11.85 16.58 -7.02
CA GLY A 28 11.97 17.20 -8.35
C GLY A 28 10.88 18.23 -8.64
N ASP A 29 9.63 17.92 -8.29
CA ASP A 29 8.48 18.82 -8.51
C ASP A 29 7.74 19.20 -7.23
N ASN A 30 8.18 18.67 -6.08
CA ASN A 30 7.57 18.91 -4.77
C ASN A 30 6.05 18.65 -4.75
N ALA A 31 5.58 17.69 -5.56
CA ALA A 31 4.17 17.32 -5.61
C ALA A 31 3.79 16.52 -4.35
N PRO A 32 2.66 16.82 -3.67
CA PRO A 32 2.23 16.07 -2.48
C PRO A 32 1.82 14.65 -2.87
N MET A 33 2.40 13.66 -2.18
CA MET A 33 2.19 12.24 -2.45
C MET A 33 1.40 11.56 -1.32
N ALA A 34 0.76 10.45 -1.66
CA ALA A 34 0.09 9.58 -0.70
C ALA A 34 0.21 8.11 -1.10
N LEU A 35 0.28 7.23 -0.11
CA LEU A 35 0.14 5.79 -0.27
C LEU A 35 -1.35 5.43 -0.16
N VAL A 36 -1.84 4.66 -1.13
CA VAL A 36 -3.23 4.21 -1.18
C VAL A 36 -3.25 2.69 -1.10
N GLU A 37 -3.91 2.16 -0.08
CA GLU A 37 -3.95 0.73 0.20
C GLU A 37 -5.38 0.21 0.29
N LEU A 38 -5.56 -1.03 -0.14
CA LEU A 38 -6.78 -1.78 0.06
C LEU A 38 -6.83 -2.29 1.52
N LEU A 39 -7.95 -2.03 2.18
CA LEU A 39 -8.16 -2.47 3.56
C LEU A 39 -8.34 -4.00 3.64
N ASP A 40 -8.14 -4.63 4.79
CA ASP A 40 -8.35 -6.08 4.96
C ASP A 40 -7.57 -6.96 3.95
N ARG A 41 -6.41 -6.47 3.49
CA ARG A 41 -5.48 -7.28 2.69
C ARG A 41 -4.98 -8.43 3.59
N PRO A 42 -4.99 -9.69 3.12
CA PRO A 42 -4.35 -10.77 3.87
C PRO A 42 -2.88 -10.42 4.08
N GLU A 43 -2.35 -10.62 5.29
CA GLU A 43 -0.91 -10.50 5.55
C GLU A 43 -0.18 -11.41 4.55
N GLN A 44 0.47 -10.81 3.57
CA GLN A 44 1.46 -11.52 2.81
C GLN A 44 2.65 -11.65 3.75
N ALA A 45 2.98 -12.89 4.12
CA ALA A 45 4.24 -13.20 4.75
C ALA A 45 5.35 -12.46 3.99
N GLU A 46 6.10 -11.66 4.75
CA GLU A 46 7.24 -10.86 4.30
C GLU A 46 8.20 -11.72 3.45
N ASP A 47 8.04 -11.70 2.11
CA ASP A 47 9.09 -12.12 1.19
C ASP A 47 10.08 -10.97 1.01
N ASN A 48 10.84 -10.76 2.09
CA ASN A 48 12.28 -10.58 2.12
C ASN A 48 12.92 -9.96 0.85
N LYS A 49 13.17 -8.65 0.89
CA LYS A 49 14.38 -8.09 0.27
C LYS A 49 15.13 -7.21 1.26
N LYS A 50 15.94 -7.92 2.06
CA LYS A 50 17.22 -7.57 2.67
C LYS A 50 17.78 -6.19 2.26
N GLU A 51 18.10 -5.43 3.31
CA GLU A 51 19.20 -4.46 3.44
C GLU A 51 20.06 -4.27 2.18
N SER A 52 20.04 -3.05 1.62
CA SER A 52 21.17 -2.55 0.85
C SER A 52 22.24 -2.07 1.85
N PRO A 53 23.48 -2.57 1.79
CA PRO A 53 24.52 -2.18 2.72
C PRO A 53 24.85 -0.70 2.54
N GLU A 54 25.03 -0.03 3.67
CA GLU A 54 25.83 1.17 3.85
C GLU A 54 27.11 1.06 3.00
N LYS A 55 27.13 1.75 1.86
CA LYS A 55 28.37 1.96 1.12
C LYS A 55 29.11 3.12 1.78
N ALA A 56 30.17 2.73 2.48
CA ALA A 56 31.30 3.54 2.88
C ALA A 56 31.63 4.68 1.91
N ALA A 57 31.87 5.86 2.48
CA ALA A 57 32.76 6.90 1.97
C ALA A 57 33.38 7.61 3.17
#